data_AF-A0A210QWE8-F1
#
_entry.id   AF-A0A210QWE8-F1
#
_cell.length_a   1.000
_cell.length_b   1.000
_cell.length_c   1.000
_cell.angle_alpha   90.00
_cell.angle_beta   90.00
_cell.angle_gamma   90.00
#
_symmetry.space_group_name_H-M   'P 1'
#
loop_
_entity.id
_entity.type
_entity.pdbx_description
1 polymer ?
#
loop_
_entity_poly.entity_id
_entity_poly.type
_entity_poly.pdbx_seq_one_letter_code
_entity_poly.pdbx_strand_id
1 'polypeptide(L)'
;MFLAHDAVDGDGSTFSLTARNQNEAWLQVDLGFAARIQEVEVLHRCDVTFTRPHRFHVFVSNVSDFRFGTLCLFDTGNTIPNPVLLPCAQSGRYVTFYNDQSTSEGGSSSEAFVELIEFRVFGCEANKFGQNSCLQKCHCASGCNPNNGVCDVPGCTAGYRGTKCDQGCDNTSFGPDCNHTCHCSTPGCELVIGLCNKPGCKVGYVGSACELTCEETNFGENCKHECHCKTPGCHHVTGMCNTPGCEMGYSGQTCSNGCERQQFGYNCENTCNCASTGCDDITGVCKEPGCMKGYTGESCYKSTDENDSPARAGISFAFLLTVIGICGVFVLILILSIVVCVRKKKKKKRSPYDVYEHAISTANRPDTGIHGRTNFSRNREQFQA
;
A
#
# COMPACT_ATOMS: atom_id res chain seq x y z
N MET A 1 -27.00 -50.78 3.40
CA MET A 1 -25.76 -50.87 4.20
C MET A 1 -25.23 -49.46 4.19
N PHE A 2 -24.99 -48.86 5.35
CA PHE A 2 -24.60 -47.46 5.44
C PHE A 2 -23.09 -47.37 5.30
N LEU A 3 -22.61 -46.75 4.22
CA LEU A 3 -21.21 -46.69 3.83
C LEU A 3 -20.71 -45.25 3.85
N ALA A 4 -19.39 -45.06 4.01
CA ALA A 4 -18.82 -43.73 4.06
C ALA A 4 -18.97 -42.92 2.76
N HIS A 5 -19.29 -43.56 1.62
CA HIS A 5 -19.62 -42.86 0.38
C HIS A 5 -21.05 -42.32 0.34
N ASP A 6 -21.98 -42.88 1.12
CA ASP A 6 -23.39 -42.47 1.26
C ASP A 6 -23.55 -41.08 1.95
N ALA A 7 -22.46 -40.34 2.13
CA ALA A 7 -22.45 -38.97 2.63
C ALA A 7 -21.59 -38.04 1.77
N VAL A 8 -21.13 -38.48 0.60
CA VAL A 8 -20.32 -37.69 -0.36
C VAL A 8 -20.66 -38.02 -1.81
N ASP A 9 -21.83 -38.63 -2.06
CA ASP A 9 -22.29 -39.03 -3.40
C ASP A 9 -22.99 -37.90 -4.18
N GLY A 10 -23.40 -36.82 -3.48
CA GLY A 10 -24.13 -35.70 -4.06
C GLY A 10 -25.64 -35.90 -4.18
N ASP A 11 -26.18 -37.05 -3.75
CA ASP A 11 -27.58 -37.45 -4.01
C ASP A 11 -28.57 -36.96 -2.95
N GLY A 12 -28.10 -36.73 -1.71
CA GLY A 12 -28.87 -36.15 -0.61
C GLY A 12 -30.06 -37.00 -0.12
N SER A 13 -30.07 -38.29 -0.45
CA SER A 13 -31.15 -39.25 -0.19
C SER A 13 -30.70 -40.52 0.54
N THR A 14 -29.42 -40.90 0.40
CA THR A 14 -28.77 -41.95 1.21
C THR A 14 -28.24 -41.38 2.54
N PHE A 15 -27.57 -42.18 3.38
CA PHE A 15 -26.85 -41.67 4.55
C PHE A 15 -25.75 -42.63 5.04
N SER A 16 -24.61 -42.06 5.43
CA SER A 16 -23.53 -42.75 6.16
C SER A 16 -23.87 -42.86 7.64
N LEU A 17 -23.53 -44.00 8.26
CA LEU A 17 -23.62 -44.22 9.70
C LEU A 17 -22.40 -45.01 10.20
N THR A 18 -21.62 -44.43 11.12
CA THR A 18 -20.49 -45.14 11.77
C THR A 18 -20.97 -46.18 12.78
N ALA A 19 -20.03 -47.00 13.27
CA ALA A 19 -20.27 -47.83 14.44
C ALA A 19 -20.78 -46.98 15.62
N ARG A 20 -21.69 -47.59 16.41
CA ARG A 20 -22.22 -47.08 17.68
C ARG A 20 -21.35 -47.54 18.85
N ASN A 21 -21.63 -47.05 20.06
CA ASN A 21 -20.87 -47.33 21.29
C ASN A 21 -19.36 -46.98 21.20
N GLN A 22 -19.02 -45.85 20.57
CA GLN A 22 -17.66 -45.31 20.48
C GLN A 22 -17.52 -44.02 21.31
N ASN A 23 -16.28 -43.65 21.68
CA ASN A 23 -15.96 -42.39 22.37
C ASN A 23 -15.65 -41.24 21.39
N GLU A 24 -15.07 -41.59 20.24
CA GLU A 24 -14.74 -40.73 19.10
C GLU A 24 -15.36 -41.34 17.83
N ALA A 25 -15.86 -40.52 16.90
CA ALA A 25 -16.28 -40.98 15.58
C ALA A 25 -15.99 -39.89 14.53
N TRP A 26 -15.55 -40.28 13.33
CA TRP A 26 -15.18 -39.32 12.29
C TRP A 26 -15.45 -39.82 10.86
N LEU A 27 -15.53 -38.86 9.94
CA LEU A 27 -15.57 -39.06 8.50
C LEU A 27 -14.62 -38.04 7.86
N GLN A 28 -13.72 -38.52 6.98
CA GLN A 28 -12.71 -37.69 6.33
C GLN A 28 -12.85 -37.78 4.81
N VAL A 29 -12.79 -36.63 4.14
CA VAL A 29 -12.73 -36.48 2.69
C VAL A 29 -11.30 -36.12 2.29
N ASP A 30 -10.70 -36.91 1.41
CA ASP A 30 -9.47 -36.57 0.71
C ASP A 30 -9.83 -35.89 -0.62
N LEU A 31 -9.47 -34.61 -0.77
CA LEU A 31 -9.71 -33.83 -1.99
C LEU A 31 -8.71 -34.16 -3.12
N GLY A 32 -7.72 -35.02 -2.87
CA GLY A 32 -6.63 -35.39 -3.79
C GLY A 32 -5.54 -34.31 -3.93
N PHE A 33 -5.91 -33.03 -3.83
CA PHE A 33 -5.02 -31.86 -3.88
C PHE A 33 -5.30 -30.90 -2.71
N ALA A 34 -4.37 -29.98 -2.45
CA ALA A 34 -4.57 -28.94 -1.45
C ALA A 34 -5.47 -27.82 -2.01
N ALA A 35 -6.66 -27.66 -1.44
CA ALA A 35 -7.64 -26.65 -1.81
C ALA A 35 -7.67 -25.49 -0.81
N ARG A 36 -7.99 -24.30 -1.30
CA ARG A 36 -8.51 -23.18 -0.51
C ARG A 36 -9.98 -23.46 -0.28
N ILE A 37 -10.34 -23.83 0.95
CA ILE A 37 -11.73 -24.09 1.35
C ILE A 37 -12.43 -22.74 1.53
N GLN A 38 -13.74 -22.74 1.28
CA GLN A 38 -14.60 -21.57 1.48
C GLN A 38 -15.82 -21.92 2.33
N GLU A 39 -16.46 -23.07 2.08
CA GLU A 39 -17.66 -23.50 2.77
C GLU A 39 -17.69 -25.02 2.91
N VAL A 40 -18.29 -25.51 4.00
CA VAL A 40 -18.59 -26.92 4.21
C VAL A 40 -20.09 -27.04 4.49
N GLU A 41 -20.78 -27.87 3.71
CA GLU A 41 -22.18 -28.21 3.93
C GLU A 41 -22.27 -29.53 4.68
N VAL A 42 -23.02 -29.54 5.78
CA VAL A 42 -23.30 -30.72 6.60
C VAL A 42 -24.80 -30.94 6.60
N LEU A 43 -25.28 -31.94 5.86
CA LEU A 43 -26.68 -32.36 5.89
C LEU A 43 -26.79 -33.58 6.81
N HIS A 44 -27.50 -33.43 7.92
CA HIS A 44 -27.72 -34.52 8.88
C HIS A 44 -29.17 -35.01 8.83
N ARG A 45 -29.44 -36.10 9.54
CA ARG A 45 -30.78 -36.70 9.60
C ARG A 45 -31.71 -35.97 10.60
N CYS A 46 -33.02 -35.98 10.33
CA CYS A 46 -34.05 -35.24 11.10
C CYS A 46 -35.39 -35.98 11.29
N ASP A 47 -35.52 -37.23 10.86
CA ASP A 47 -36.80 -37.97 10.75
C ASP A 47 -37.25 -38.69 12.04
N VAL A 48 -36.42 -38.75 13.09
CA VAL A 48 -36.72 -39.41 14.36
C VAL A 48 -36.35 -38.56 15.59
N THR A 49 -36.99 -38.84 16.74
CA THR A 49 -36.98 -38.01 17.97
C THR A 49 -35.67 -38.00 18.76
N PHE A 50 -34.63 -38.66 18.26
CA PHE A 50 -33.24 -38.68 18.75
C PHE A 50 -32.36 -38.90 17.50
N THR A 51 -31.26 -38.18 17.23
CA THR A 51 -30.52 -37.14 17.96
C THR A 51 -29.95 -36.10 16.99
N ARG A 52 -29.98 -34.80 17.32
CA ARG A 52 -29.13 -33.78 16.66
C ARG A 52 -27.65 -34.12 16.89
N PRO A 53 -26.74 -33.97 15.90
CA PRO A 53 -25.30 -34.00 16.16
C PRO A 53 -24.93 -32.78 17.01
N HIS A 54 -24.42 -33.02 18.23
CA HIS A 54 -23.95 -31.98 19.15
C HIS A 54 -22.44 -32.10 19.30
N ARG A 55 -21.74 -30.97 19.52
CA ARG A 55 -20.29 -30.97 19.83
C ARG A 55 -19.39 -31.57 18.74
N PHE A 56 -19.82 -31.50 17.47
CA PHE A 56 -18.95 -31.88 16.37
C PHE A 56 -17.96 -30.76 16.03
N HIS A 57 -16.86 -31.16 15.40
CA HIS A 57 -15.79 -30.32 14.90
C HIS A 57 -15.60 -30.56 13.40
N VAL A 58 -15.18 -29.53 12.68
CA VAL A 58 -14.68 -29.67 11.30
C VAL A 58 -13.22 -29.22 11.26
N PHE A 59 -12.32 -30.13 10.90
CA PHE A 59 -10.88 -29.88 10.77
C PHE A 59 -10.46 -29.88 9.29
N VAL A 60 -9.55 -28.96 8.92
CA VAL A 60 -8.88 -28.91 7.62
C VAL A 60 -7.39 -29.15 7.82
N SER A 61 -6.83 -30.13 7.09
CA SER A 61 -5.47 -30.62 7.30
C SER A 61 -4.77 -30.92 5.97
N ASN A 62 -3.43 -30.89 5.97
CA ASN A 62 -2.61 -31.20 4.79
C ASN A 62 -1.93 -32.59 4.87
N VAL A 63 -2.24 -33.33 5.92
CA VAL A 63 -1.86 -34.73 6.19
C VAL A 63 -3.13 -35.49 6.62
N SER A 64 -3.14 -36.82 6.49
CA SER A 64 -4.34 -37.62 6.79
C SER A 64 -4.71 -37.68 8.27
N ASP A 65 -3.77 -37.45 9.19
CA ASP A 65 -4.11 -37.28 10.60
C ASP A 65 -4.66 -35.86 10.86
N PHE A 66 -5.98 -35.79 10.98
CA PHE A 66 -6.74 -34.56 11.20
C PHE A 66 -6.42 -33.87 12.53
N ARG A 67 -5.76 -34.54 13.48
CA ARG A 67 -5.35 -33.98 14.78
C ARG A 67 -4.23 -32.93 14.63
N PHE A 68 -3.54 -32.90 13.48
CA PHE A 68 -2.64 -31.82 13.06
C PHE A 68 -3.33 -30.75 12.20
N GLY A 69 -4.66 -30.82 12.04
CA GLY A 69 -5.46 -29.90 11.25
C GLY A 69 -5.81 -28.60 11.98
N THR A 70 -6.07 -27.55 11.21
CA THR A 70 -6.69 -26.32 11.71
C THR A 70 -8.18 -26.55 11.88
N LEU A 71 -8.72 -26.22 13.06
CA LEU A 71 -10.17 -26.20 13.30
C LEU A 71 -10.82 -25.12 12.41
N CYS A 72 -11.76 -25.51 11.56
CA CYS A 72 -12.65 -24.57 10.87
C CYS A 72 -13.83 -24.16 11.75
N LEU A 73 -14.46 -25.12 12.44
CA LEU A 73 -15.62 -24.85 13.30
C LEU A 73 -15.82 -25.92 14.39
N PHE A 74 -16.52 -25.54 15.47
CA PHE A 74 -16.97 -26.37 16.58
C PHE A 74 -18.41 -25.96 16.96
N ASP A 75 -19.32 -26.92 17.15
CA ASP A 75 -20.69 -26.66 17.67
C ASP A 75 -20.75 -26.64 19.20
N THR A 76 -21.50 -25.68 19.75
CA THR A 76 -21.65 -25.49 21.21
C THR A 76 -23.08 -25.65 21.74
N GLY A 77 -24.08 -25.94 20.89
CA GLY A 77 -25.49 -25.89 21.30
C GLY A 77 -26.19 -24.57 20.95
N ASN A 78 -27.53 -24.48 20.87
CA ASN A 78 -28.57 -25.48 21.23
C ASN A 78 -29.52 -25.84 20.08
N THR A 79 -29.35 -25.26 18.89
CA THR A 79 -30.08 -25.62 17.66
C THR A 79 -29.13 -25.50 16.49
N ILE A 80 -28.96 -26.58 15.72
CA ILE A 80 -28.24 -26.56 14.43
C ILE A 80 -29.28 -26.46 13.30
N PRO A 81 -29.09 -25.57 12.30
CA PRO A 81 -29.88 -25.59 11.07
C PRO A 81 -29.51 -26.81 10.22
N ASN A 82 -30.44 -27.35 9.44
CA ASN A 82 -30.16 -28.47 8.54
C ASN A 82 -30.57 -28.10 7.09
N PRO A 83 -29.65 -28.07 6.11
CA PRO A 83 -28.20 -28.28 6.26
C PRO A 83 -27.51 -27.20 7.11
N VAL A 84 -26.35 -27.55 7.67
CA VAL A 84 -25.42 -26.59 8.25
C VAL A 84 -24.48 -26.09 7.16
N LEU A 85 -24.53 -24.79 6.84
CA LEU A 85 -23.56 -24.14 5.94
C LEU A 85 -22.50 -23.43 6.78
N LEU A 86 -21.24 -23.84 6.62
CA LEU A 86 -20.13 -23.47 7.51
C LEU A 86 -19.02 -22.73 6.74
N PRO A 87 -18.89 -21.40 6.88
CA PRO A 87 -17.80 -20.66 6.24
C PRO A 87 -16.44 -21.09 6.84
N CYS A 88 -15.55 -21.57 5.99
CA CYS A 88 -14.33 -22.30 6.38
C CYS A 88 -13.13 -21.80 5.55
N ALA A 89 -12.57 -20.64 5.92
CA ALA A 89 -11.49 -19.96 5.17
C ALA A 89 -10.08 -20.55 5.43
N GLN A 90 -9.96 -21.88 5.43
CA GLN A 90 -8.70 -22.61 5.64
C GLN A 90 -8.18 -23.21 4.33
N SER A 91 -6.97 -23.77 4.37
CA SER A 91 -6.35 -24.42 3.21
C SER A 91 -5.78 -25.78 3.58
N GLY A 92 -6.08 -26.81 2.79
CA GLY A 92 -5.64 -28.19 3.07
C GLY A 92 -6.19 -29.19 2.04
N ARG A 93 -5.80 -30.46 2.19
CA ARG A 93 -6.19 -31.58 1.32
C ARG A 93 -7.26 -32.47 1.96
N TYR A 94 -7.25 -32.61 3.28
CA TYR A 94 -8.15 -33.48 4.01
C TYR A 94 -9.10 -32.64 4.87
N VAL A 95 -10.41 -32.86 4.70
CA VAL A 95 -11.45 -32.20 5.51
C VAL A 95 -12.18 -33.27 6.31
N THR A 96 -12.24 -33.11 7.63
CA THR A 96 -12.72 -34.14 8.56
C THR A 96 -13.83 -33.63 9.44
N PHE A 97 -14.98 -34.30 9.41
CA PHE A 97 -16.02 -34.21 10.43
C PHE A 97 -15.63 -35.12 11.59
N TYR A 98 -15.57 -34.58 12.81
CA TYR A 98 -15.17 -35.30 14.03
C TYR A 98 -16.19 -35.06 15.15
N ASN A 99 -16.72 -36.14 15.71
CA ASN A 99 -17.66 -36.13 16.84
C ASN A 99 -16.96 -36.73 18.08
N ASP A 100 -16.94 -35.97 19.17
CA ASP A 100 -16.31 -36.32 20.44
C ASP A 100 -17.32 -36.25 21.57
N GLN A 101 -17.51 -37.36 22.28
CA GLN A 101 -18.41 -37.44 23.43
C GLN A 101 -17.66 -37.85 24.72
N SER A 102 -16.32 -37.80 24.73
CA SER A 102 -15.46 -38.19 25.86
C SER A 102 -15.67 -37.37 27.15
N THR A 103 -16.34 -36.22 27.04
CA THR A 103 -16.47 -35.21 28.11
C THR A 103 -17.93 -34.83 28.38
N SER A 104 -18.83 -35.82 28.40
CA SER A 104 -20.24 -35.66 28.78
C SER A 104 -20.42 -35.57 30.30
N GLU A 105 -20.28 -34.38 30.87
CA GLU A 105 -20.66 -34.14 32.28
C GLU A 105 -22.18 -34.36 32.44
N GLY A 106 -22.58 -35.47 33.07
CA GLY A 106 -24.00 -35.72 33.37
C GLY A 106 -24.55 -37.14 33.17
N GLY A 107 -23.73 -38.19 33.19
CA GLY A 107 -24.18 -39.57 33.45
C GLY A 107 -25.07 -40.26 32.40
N SER A 108 -25.41 -39.60 31.30
CA SER A 108 -25.99 -40.22 30.11
C SER A 108 -24.88 -40.78 29.22
N SER A 109 -25.07 -41.98 28.67
CA SER A 109 -24.13 -42.60 27.74
C SER A 109 -24.26 -41.97 26.33
N SER A 110 -23.68 -40.78 26.14
CA SER A 110 -23.53 -40.18 24.81
C SER A 110 -22.49 -40.95 24.01
N GLU A 111 -22.94 -41.87 23.18
CA GLU A 111 -22.12 -42.54 22.18
C GLU A 111 -21.71 -41.53 21.09
N ALA A 112 -20.43 -41.47 20.72
CA ALA A 112 -20.01 -40.80 19.51
C ALA A 112 -20.35 -41.66 18.30
N PHE A 113 -21.06 -41.07 17.33
CA PHE A 113 -21.26 -41.61 16.00
C PHE A 113 -21.45 -40.48 14.99
N VAL A 114 -21.17 -40.74 13.72
CA VAL A 114 -21.47 -39.83 12.60
C VAL A 114 -22.67 -40.41 11.86
N GLU A 115 -23.76 -39.65 11.75
CA GLU A 115 -24.93 -39.97 10.93
C GLU A 115 -25.22 -38.76 10.02
N LEU A 116 -24.78 -38.85 8.77
CA LEU A 116 -24.82 -37.76 7.79
C LEU A 116 -25.45 -38.23 6.48
N ILE A 117 -26.34 -37.41 5.94
CA ILE A 117 -26.92 -37.57 4.60
C ILE A 117 -25.93 -37.04 3.55
N GLU A 118 -25.22 -35.96 3.86
CA GLU A 118 -24.26 -35.35 2.94
C GLU A 118 -23.21 -34.50 3.70
N PHE A 119 -21.98 -34.48 3.21
CA PHE A 119 -20.84 -33.70 3.72
C PHE A 119 -20.06 -33.07 2.55
N ARG A 120 -20.60 -31.99 1.96
CA ARG A 120 -19.99 -31.33 0.80
C ARG A 120 -18.91 -30.33 1.21
N VAL A 121 -17.82 -30.30 0.46
CA VAL A 121 -16.71 -29.38 0.68
C VAL A 121 -16.58 -28.46 -0.54
N PHE A 122 -16.78 -27.16 -0.34
CA PHE A 122 -16.71 -26.15 -1.39
C PHE A 122 -15.43 -25.33 -1.27
N GLY A 123 -14.66 -25.29 -2.36
CA GLY A 123 -13.39 -24.60 -2.46
C GLY A 123 -12.78 -24.74 -3.86
N CYS A 124 -11.60 -24.18 -4.05
CA CYS A 124 -10.83 -24.29 -5.30
C CYS A 124 -9.38 -24.71 -5.02
N GLU A 125 -8.68 -25.25 -6.01
CA GLU A 125 -7.23 -25.40 -5.96
C GLU A 125 -6.54 -24.05 -5.67
N ALA A 126 -5.37 -24.07 -5.02
CA ALA A 126 -4.64 -22.86 -4.67
C ALA A 126 -4.48 -21.89 -5.87
N ASN A 127 -4.77 -20.62 -5.63
CA ASN A 127 -4.75 -19.53 -6.61
C ASN A 127 -5.77 -19.65 -7.77
N LYS A 128 -6.83 -20.45 -7.62
CA LYS A 128 -7.98 -20.51 -8.53
C LYS A 128 -9.29 -20.05 -7.87
N PHE A 129 -10.21 -19.55 -8.68
CA PHE A 129 -11.53 -19.09 -8.25
C PHE A 129 -12.59 -19.21 -9.37
N GLY A 130 -13.85 -18.97 -9.01
CA GLY A 130 -14.98 -18.88 -9.91
C GLY A 130 -15.99 -20.01 -9.68
N GLN A 131 -17.26 -19.63 -9.54
CA GLN A 131 -18.36 -20.55 -9.21
C GLN A 131 -18.44 -21.74 -10.18
N ASN A 132 -18.80 -22.89 -9.61
CA ASN A 132 -19.12 -24.16 -10.30
C ASN A 132 -17.99 -24.77 -11.16
N SER A 133 -16.77 -24.21 -11.16
CA SER A 133 -15.72 -24.68 -12.08
C SER A 133 -14.27 -24.31 -11.74
N CYS A 134 -14.01 -23.31 -10.88
CA CYS A 134 -12.65 -22.88 -10.49
C CYS A 134 -11.70 -22.57 -11.66
N LEU A 135 -12.22 -22.10 -12.80
CA LEU A 135 -11.44 -21.91 -14.03
C LEU A 135 -10.63 -20.60 -14.08
N GLN A 136 -10.96 -19.62 -13.23
CA GLN A 136 -10.27 -18.33 -13.22
C GLN A 136 -9.07 -18.41 -12.28
N LYS A 137 -7.96 -17.78 -12.66
CA LYS A 137 -6.73 -17.75 -11.86
C LYS A 137 -6.52 -16.37 -11.27
N CYS A 138 -6.21 -16.31 -9.98
CA CYS A 138 -5.74 -15.10 -9.30
C CYS A 138 -4.22 -15.15 -9.15
N HIS A 139 -3.56 -14.00 -9.23
CA HIS A 139 -2.10 -13.87 -9.04
C HIS A 139 -1.74 -13.15 -7.73
N CYS A 140 -2.58 -13.33 -6.70
CA CYS A 140 -2.41 -12.76 -5.36
C CYS A 140 -1.19 -13.34 -4.64
N ALA A 141 -0.52 -12.54 -3.81
CA ALA A 141 0.67 -12.97 -3.07
C ALA A 141 0.38 -14.06 -2.01
N SER A 142 -0.83 -14.06 -1.44
CA SER A 142 -1.22 -14.91 -0.29
C SER A 142 -2.55 -15.65 -0.52
N GLY A 143 -2.82 -16.09 -1.76
CA GLY A 143 -4.08 -16.75 -2.11
C GLY A 143 -5.26 -15.78 -2.32
N CYS A 144 -6.40 -16.33 -2.73
CA CYS A 144 -7.62 -15.58 -2.99
C CYS A 144 -8.89 -16.37 -2.64
N ASN A 145 -9.96 -15.62 -2.46
CA ASN A 145 -11.31 -16.12 -2.22
C ASN A 145 -11.82 -17.01 -3.37
N PRO A 146 -12.17 -18.29 -3.14
CA PRO A 146 -12.60 -19.21 -4.20
C PRO A 146 -13.85 -18.77 -4.98
N ASN A 147 -14.75 -17.99 -4.37
CA ASN A 147 -16.00 -17.59 -5.02
C ASN A 147 -15.83 -16.39 -5.95
N ASN A 148 -15.10 -15.35 -5.50
CA ASN A 148 -15.04 -14.07 -6.21
C ASN A 148 -13.63 -13.69 -6.73
N GLY A 149 -12.58 -14.37 -6.29
CA GLY A 149 -11.19 -14.17 -6.69
C GLY A 149 -10.45 -13.03 -6.01
N VAL A 150 -11.09 -12.28 -5.11
CA VAL A 150 -10.43 -11.20 -4.36
C VAL A 150 -9.36 -11.79 -3.44
N CYS A 151 -8.18 -11.17 -3.39
CA CYS A 151 -7.07 -11.66 -2.60
C CYS A 151 -7.41 -11.72 -1.10
N ASP A 152 -7.04 -12.81 -0.42
CA ASP A 152 -7.25 -12.99 1.03
C ASP A 152 -6.46 -11.96 1.85
N VAL A 153 -5.31 -11.54 1.33
CA VAL A 153 -4.51 -10.40 1.80
C VAL A 153 -4.22 -9.52 0.58
N PRO A 154 -4.38 -8.18 0.65
CA PRO A 154 -4.06 -7.28 -0.47
C PRO A 154 -2.59 -7.39 -0.91
N GLY A 155 -2.37 -7.47 -2.22
CA GLY A 155 -1.05 -7.47 -2.86
C GLY A 155 -0.90 -8.55 -3.92
N CYS A 156 -0.41 -8.15 -5.10
CA CYS A 156 -0.19 -9.03 -6.24
C CYS A 156 1.25 -9.52 -6.37
N THR A 157 1.41 -10.72 -6.91
CA THR A 157 2.70 -11.19 -7.45
C THR A 157 3.12 -10.32 -8.65
N ALA A 158 4.42 -10.27 -8.92
CA ALA A 158 4.98 -9.35 -9.90
C ALA A 158 4.45 -9.60 -11.33
N GLY A 159 4.14 -8.51 -12.05
CA GLY A 159 3.51 -8.55 -13.37
C GLY A 159 1.99 -8.45 -13.37
N TYR A 160 1.35 -8.37 -12.19
CA TYR A 160 -0.11 -8.34 -12.02
C TYR A 160 -0.58 -7.23 -11.08
N ARG A 161 -1.83 -6.80 -11.24
CA ARG A 161 -2.53 -5.77 -10.45
C ARG A 161 -4.04 -6.05 -10.32
N GLY A 162 -4.71 -5.23 -9.51
CA GLY A 162 -6.15 -5.29 -9.28
C GLY A 162 -6.53 -6.16 -8.08
N THR A 163 -7.75 -6.02 -7.57
CA THR A 163 -8.18 -6.66 -6.30
C THR A 163 -8.19 -8.20 -6.33
N LYS A 164 -8.09 -8.80 -7.52
CA LYS A 164 -7.97 -10.25 -7.74
C LYS A 164 -6.62 -10.67 -8.33
N CYS A 165 -5.76 -9.70 -8.67
CA CYS A 165 -4.57 -9.91 -9.48
C CYS A 165 -4.86 -10.71 -10.76
N ASP A 166 -5.95 -10.34 -11.46
CA ASP A 166 -6.41 -10.95 -12.71
C ASP A 166 -5.99 -10.12 -13.95
N GLN A 167 -5.42 -8.94 -13.74
CA GLN A 167 -4.96 -8.01 -14.77
C GLN A 167 -3.44 -7.95 -14.79
N GLY A 168 -2.83 -8.06 -15.96
CA GLY A 168 -1.40 -7.80 -16.14
C GLY A 168 -1.05 -6.32 -16.04
N CYS A 169 0.25 -6.03 -15.88
CA CYS A 169 0.77 -4.67 -16.02
C CYS A 169 0.67 -4.15 -17.46
N ASP A 170 0.66 -2.83 -17.60
CA ASP A 170 0.83 -2.17 -18.91
C ASP A 170 2.31 -2.17 -19.29
N ASN A 171 2.66 -1.98 -20.57
CA ASN A 171 4.04 -1.98 -21.03
C ASN A 171 4.92 -0.80 -20.52
N THR A 172 4.36 0.07 -19.68
CA THR A 172 5.06 1.14 -18.96
C THR A 172 5.20 0.87 -17.46
N SER A 173 4.76 -0.28 -16.96
CA SER A 173 4.87 -0.63 -15.54
C SER A 173 5.19 -2.11 -15.29
N PHE A 174 5.75 -2.40 -14.11
CA PHE A 174 6.24 -3.72 -13.75
C PHE A 174 6.23 -3.96 -12.23
N GLY A 175 6.57 -5.19 -11.84
CA GLY A 175 6.75 -5.57 -10.43
C GLY A 175 5.43 -5.87 -9.71
N PRO A 176 5.47 -6.06 -8.38
CA PRO A 176 4.28 -6.28 -7.56
C PRO A 176 3.28 -5.13 -7.68
N ASP A 177 2.00 -5.47 -7.83
CA ASP A 177 0.87 -4.54 -8.05
C ASP A 177 1.05 -3.57 -9.24
N CYS A 178 2.05 -3.81 -10.11
CA CYS A 178 2.51 -2.91 -11.16
C CYS A 178 2.97 -1.52 -10.65
N ASN A 179 3.49 -1.46 -9.42
CA ASN A 179 3.86 -0.22 -8.73
C ASN A 179 5.20 0.41 -9.19
N HIS A 180 5.96 -0.22 -10.09
CA HIS A 180 7.17 0.36 -10.67
C HIS A 180 6.92 0.83 -12.11
N THR A 181 7.46 2.00 -12.48
CA THR A 181 7.32 2.60 -13.82
C THR A 181 8.60 2.40 -14.61
N CYS A 182 8.48 2.05 -15.89
CA CYS A 182 9.60 1.91 -16.82
C CYS A 182 9.53 2.95 -17.96
N HIS A 183 10.66 3.58 -18.25
CA HIS A 183 10.77 4.59 -19.32
C HIS A 183 11.49 4.06 -20.57
N CYS A 184 11.44 2.74 -20.78
CA CYS A 184 11.95 2.07 -21.97
C CYS A 184 11.35 2.61 -23.28
N SER A 185 12.12 2.51 -24.37
CA SER A 185 11.62 2.70 -25.74
C SER A 185 10.63 1.60 -26.16
N THR A 186 9.81 1.87 -27.18
CA THR A 186 8.84 0.92 -27.74
C THR A 186 9.50 -0.43 -28.08
N PRO A 187 9.02 -1.57 -27.56
CA PRO A 187 7.64 -1.80 -27.06
C PRO A 187 7.43 -1.63 -25.55
N GLY A 188 8.39 -1.13 -24.77
CA GLY A 188 8.27 -0.97 -23.31
C GLY A 188 9.07 -2.01 -22.53
N CYS A 189 8.75 -2.22 -21.25
CA CYS A 189 9.41 -3.19 -20.37
C CYS A 189 8.72 -4.56 -20.26
N GLU A 190 9.47 -5.54 -19.76
CA GLU A 190 8.98 -6.83 -19.29
C GLU A 190 8.31 -6.66 -17.91
N LEU A 191 7.15 -7.29 -17.73
CA LEU A 191 6.20 -6.91 -16.67
C LEU A 191 6.61 -7.39 -15.26
N VAL A 192 7.48 -8.39 -15.13
CA VAL A 192 7.84 -8.96 -13.82
C VAL A 192 8.99 -8.18 -13.20
N ILE A 193 10.07 -7.97 -13.96
CA ILE A 193 11.32 -7.35 -13.46
C ILE A 193 11.72 -6.03 -14.14
N GLY A 194 10.92 -5.53 -15.08
CA GLY A 194 11.08 -4.18 -15.65
C GLY A 194 12.12 -4.04 -16.75
N LEU A 195 12.89 -5.09 -17.08
CA LEU A 195 13.90 -5.03 -18.13
C LEU A 195 13.30 -4.56 -19.47
N CYS A 196 13.95 -3.61 -20.13
CA CYS A 196 13.46 -3.12 -21.42
C CYS A 196 13.49 -4.23 -22.50
N ASN A 197 12.34 -4.48 -23.14
CA ASN A 197 12.21 -5.51 -24.20
C ASN A 197 13.09 -5.23 -25.43
N LYS A 198 13.62 -4.00 -25.55
CA LYS A 198 14.69 -3.59 -26.45
C LYS A 198 15.61 -2.61 -25.72
N PRO A 199 16.93 -2.59 -26.02
CA PRO A 199 17.82 -1.57 -25.48
C PRO A 199 17.36 -0.15 -25.87
N GLY A 200 17.50 0.79 -24.93
CA GLY A 200 17.29 2.23 -25.16
C GLY A 200 16.16 2.83 -24.33
N CYS A 201 16.48 3.90 -23.60
CA CYS A 201 15.53 4.66 -22.78
C CYS A 201 14.89 5.81 -23.56
N LYS A 202 13.73 6.28 -23.07
CA LYS A 202 13.20 7.61 -23.41
C LYS A 202 14.22 8.67 -22.96
N VAL A 203 14.23 9.80 -23.66
CA VAL A 203 15.10 10.96 -23.38
C VAL A 203 14.94 11.38 -21.91
N GLY A 204 16.06 11.56 -21.20
CA GLY A 204 16.09 11.93 -19.79
C GLY A 204 16.07 10.78 -18.77
N TYR A 205 16.17 9.52 -19.21
CA TYR A 205 16.14 8.35 -18.33
C TYR A 205 17.28 7.36 -18.61
N VAL A 206 17.68 6.61 -17.58
CA VAL A 206 18.72 5.57 -17.57
C VAL A 206 18.38 4.45 -16.57
N GLY A 207 19.14 3.35 -16.60
CA GLY A 207 18.92 2.16 -15.78
C GLY A 207 18.40 0.96 -16.58
N SER A 208 18.22 -0.18 -15.91
CA SER A 208 17.80 -1.47 -16.48
C SER A 208 16.36 -1.49 -17.01
N ALA A 209 15.48 -0.74 -16.34
CA ALA A 209 14.08 -0.49 -16.70
C ALA A 209 13.85 0.96 -17.18
N CYS A 210 14.94 1.75 -17.31
CA CYS A 210 14.87 3.21 -17.43
C CYS A 210 14.08 3.83 -16.25
N GLU A 211 14.31 3.29 -15.06
CA GLU A 211 13.67 3.61 -13.79
C GLU A 211 14.26 4.86 -13.13
N LEU A 212 15.49 5.24 -13.51
CA LEU A 212 16.18 6.44 -13.03
C LEU A 212 16.03 7.60 -14.04
N THR A 213 15.84 8.81 -13.54
CA THR A 213 16.10 10.03 -14.33
C THR A 213 17.61 10.24 -14.49
N CYS A 214 18.02 11.14 -15.38
CA CYS A 214 19.38 11.69 -15.32
C CYS A 214 19.65 12.38 -13.97
N GLU A 215 20.92 12.41 -13.58
CA GLU A 215 21.42 13.19 -12.45
C GLU A 215 21.35 14.70 -12.75
N GLU A 216 21.40 15.56 -11.73
CA GLU A 216 21.13 17.01 -11.87
C GLU A 216 22.07 17.74 -12.85
N THR A 217 23.25 17.20 -13.12
CA THR A 217 24.26 17.69 -14.07
C THR A 217 24.08 17.19 -15.49
N ASN A 218 23.13 16.28 -15.75
CA ASN A 218 23.05 15.54 -17.01
C ASN A 218 21.64 15.53 -17.63
N PHE A 219 21.58 15.46 -18.96
CA PHE A 219 20.31 15.43 -19.69
C PHE A 219 20.39 14.69 -21.03
N GLY A 220 19.22 14.50 -21.64
CA GLY A 220 19.08 14.02 -23.02
C GLY A 220 19.08 12.50 -23.17
N GLU A 221 19.43 12.01 -24.36
CA GLU A 221 19.35 10.58 -24.69
C GLU A 221 20.46 9.79 -23.95
N ASN A 222 20.06 8.88 -23.05
CA ASN A 222 20.97 8.18 -22.12
C ASN A 222 21.85 9.13 -21.28
N CYS A 223 21.36 10.33 -20.97
CA CYS A 223 22.03 11.32 -20.10
C CYS A 223 23.42 11.79 -20.60
N LYS A 224 23.66 11.72 -21.92
CA LYS A 224 24.96 12.01 -22.57
C LYS A 224 25.34 13.50 -22.66
N HIS A 225 24.45 14.43 -22.32
CA HIS A 225 24.74 15.86 -22.35
C HIS A 225 24.88 16.41 -20.93
N GLU A 226 25.80 17.35 -20.74
CA GLU A 226 26.14 17.94 -19.43
C GLU A 226 25.66 19.40 -19.34
N CYS A 227 25.25 19.81 -18.14
CA CYS A 227 24.69 21.13 -17.85
C CYS A 227 25.29 21.72 -16.57
N HIS A 228 26.00 22.84 -16.69
CA HIS A 228 26.65 23.51 -15.55
C HIS A 228 25.72 24.57 -14.94
N CYS A 229 24.50 24.14 -14.62
CA CYS A 229 23.45 24.96 -14.00
C CYS A 229 23.60 24.99 -12.48
N LYS A 230 23.32 26.12 -11.83
CA LYS A 230 23.29 26.20 -10.36
C LYS A 230 22.26 25.22 -9.77
N THR A 231 22.54 24.67 -8.59
CA THR A 231 21.67 23.76 -7.83
C THR A 231 20.20 24.24 -7.83
N PRO A 232 19.21 23.39 -8.16
CA PRO A 232 19.27 21.94 -8.38
C PRO A 232 19.46 21.57 -9.86
N GLY A 233 20.53 22.07 -10.50
CA GLY A 233 20.96 21.63 -11.83
C GLY A 233 19.96 21.91 -12.94
N CYS A 234 19.83 20.97 -13.88
CA CYS A 234 18.96 21.11 -15.05
C CYS A 234 17.86 20.05 -15.18
N HIS A 235 16.93 20.32 -16.09
CA HIS A 235 15.81 19.44 -16.39
C HIS A 235 16.26 18.28 -17.29
N HIS A 236 16.28 17.07 -16.72
CA HIS A 236 16.80 15.82 -17.31
C HIS A 236 16.44 15.53 -18.79
N VAL A 237 15.30 16.00 -19.31
CA VAL A 237 14.93 15.81 -20.73
C VAL A 237 15.54 16.88 -21.65
N THR A 238 15.66 18.13 -21.18
CA THR A 238 15.87 19.32 -22.04
C THR A 238 17.16 20.08 -21.78
N GLY A 239 17.84 19.82 -20.65
CA GLY A 239 19.06 20.53 -20.25
C GLY A 239 18.84 21.94 -19.72
N MET A 240 17.61 22.47 -19.77
CA MET A 240 17.32 23.82 -19.26
C MET A 240 17.48 23.87 -17.75
N CYS A 241 18.14 24.91 -17.22
CA CYS A 241 18.37 25.02 -15.78
C CYS A 241 17.06 25.13 -14.97
N ASN A 242 17.01 24.41 -13.85
CA ASN A 242 15.85 24.41 -12.95
C ASN A 242 15.73 25.74 -12.17
N THR A 243 16.81 26.51 -12.06
CA THR A 243 16.78 27.93 -11.67
C THR A 243 17.62 28.78 -12.64
N PRO A 244 17.37 30.09 -12.78
CA PRO A 244 18.17 30.94 -13.67
C PRO A 244 19.61 31.12 -13.17
N GLY A 245 20.57 30.57 -13.90
CA GLY A 245 21.99 30.89 -13.76
C GLY A 245 22.92 29.68 -13.91
N CYS A 246 24.01 29.91 -14.60
CA CYS A 246 25.13 28.98 -14.76
C CYS A 246 26.11 29.09 -13.61
N GLU A 247 26.89 28.03 -13.41
CA GLU A 247 28.10 28.04 -12.59
C GLU A 247 29.19 28.93 -13.20
N MET A 248 30.34 29.04 -12.53
CA MET A 248 31.46 29.85 -13.02
C MET A 248 32.11 29.19 -14.23
N GLY A 249 32.44 29.98 -15.26
CA GLY A 249 33.02 29.47 -16.50
C GLY A 249 32.01 29.08 -17.57
N TYR A 250 30.69 29.16 -17.30
CA TYR A 250 29.64 28.68 -18.20
C TYR A 250 28.52 29.69 -18.49
N SER A 251 27.87 29.54 -19.65
CA SER A 251 26.80 30.39 -20.17
C SER A 251 25.78 29.61 -21.03
N GLY A 252 24.67 30.26 -21.38
CA GLY A 252 23.61 29.72 -22.24
C GLY A 252 22.44 29.09 -21.47
N GLN A 253 21.36 28.73 -22.17
CA GLN A 253 20.11 28.26 -21.55
C GLN A 253 20.21 26.91 -20.82
N THR A 254 21.20 26.10 -21.20
CA THR A 254 21.53 24.81 -20.57
C THR A 254 22.86 24.86 -19.81
N CYS A 255 23.52 26.02 -19.78
CA CYS A 255 24.86 26.20 -19.23
C CYS A 255 25.91 25.21 -19.78
N SER A 256 25.77 24.79 -21.04
CA SER A 256 26.69 23.86 -21.71
C SER A 256 27.77 24.58 -22.55
N ASN A 257 27.76 25.91 -22.61
CA ASN A 257 28.78 26.70 -23.32
C ASN A 257 29.79 27.24 -22.32
N GLY A 258 31.08 26.95 -22.50
CA GLY A 258 32.15 27.63 -21.76
C GLY A 258 32.24 29.12 -22.12
N CYS A 259 32.86 29.94 -21.27
CA CYS A 259 33.01 31.38 -21.52
C CYS A 259 33.83 31.70 -22.78
N GLU A 260 33.52 32.83 -23.42
CA GLU A 260 34.39 33.38 -24.47
C GLU A 260 35.75 33.80 -23.89
N ARG A 261 36.76 33.91 -24.75
CA ARG A 261 38.19 34.04 -24.38
C ARG A 261 38.55 35.20 -23.43
N GLN A 262 37.66 36.19 -23.27
CA GLN A 262 37.82 37.37 -22.42
C GLN A 262 36.74 37.48 -21.34
N GLN A 263 35.86 36.49 -21.20
CA GLN A 263 34.78 36.47 -20.22
C GLN A 263 35.05 35.48 -19.09
N PHE A 264 34.51 35.74 -17.90
CA PHE A 264 34.68 34.86 -16.75
C PHE A 264 33.58 34.94 -15.69
N GLY A 265 33.60 33.97 -14.78
CA GLY A 265 32.71 33.88 -13.62
C GLY A 265 31.32 33.34 -13.97
N TYR A 266 30.35 33.55 -13.08
CA TYR A 266 28.96 33.11 -13.30
C TYR A 266 28.37 33.74 -14.56
N ASN A 267 27.64 32.93 -15.34
CA ASN A 267 26.99 33.34 -16.60
C ASN A 267 27.95 33.95 -17.67
N CYS A 268 29.27 33.94 -17.43
CA CYS A 268 30.26 34.68 -18.22
C CYS A 268 30.05 36.21 -18.24
N GLU A 269 29.44 36.77 -17.19
CA GLU A 269 29.04 38.20 -17.11
C GLU A 269 30.22 39.19 -16.94
N ASN A 270 31.40 38.75 -16.50
CA ASN A 270 32.55 39.62 -16.24
C ASN A 270 33.54 39.59 -17.41
N THR A 271 34.15 40.72 -17.77
CA THR A 271 35.17 40.81 -18.84
C THR A 271 36.56 41.10 -18.28
N CYS A 272 37.57 40.29 -18.64
CA CYS A 272 38.96 40.46 -18.20
C CYS A 272 39.78 41.28 -19.22
N ASN A 273 40.39 42.38 -18.77
CA ASN A 273 41.15 43.30 -19.64
C ASN A 273 42.67 43.06 -19.51
N CYS A 274 43.07 41.81 -19.70
CA CYS A 274 44.47 41.38 -19.64
C CYS A 274 45.29 41.95 -20.80
N ALA A 275 46.59 42.20 -20.58
CA ALA A 275 47.51 42.58 -21.65
C ALA A 275 47.79 41.43 -22.63
N SER A 276 47.79 40.18 -22.13
CA SER A 276 47.79 38.94 -22.93
C SER A 276 46.38 38.60 -23.43
N THR A 277 46.27 37.77 -24.48
CA THR A 277 44.97 37.41 -25.10
C THR A 277 44.13 36.42 -24.29
N GLY A 278 43.48 36.94 -23.23
CA GLY A 278 42.47 36.25 -22.45
C GLY A 278 42.91 35.80 -21.06
N CYS A 279 41.96 35.24 -20.32
CA CYS A 279 42.08 34.85 -18.92
C CYS A 279 41.63 33.39 -18.67
N ASP A 280 41.69 32.99 -17.41
CA ASP A 280 40.93 31.89 -16.82
C ASP A 280 39.42 32.20 -16.79
N ASP A 281 38.57 31.25 -17.18
CA ASP A 281 37.11 31.42 -17.34
C ASP A 281 36.33 31.33 -16.01
N ILE A 282 36.88 30.68 -14.99
CA ILE A 282 36.27 30.60 -13.66
C ILE A 282 36.59 31.88 -12.85
N THR A 283 37.87 32.26 -12.77
CA THR A 283 38.38 33.29 -11.86
C THR A 283 38.66 34.63 -12.54
N GLY A 284 38.78 34.66 -13.86
CA GLY A 284 39.18 35.84 -14.64
C GLY A 284 40.68 36.15 -14.60
N VAL A 285 41.50 35.39 -13.87
CA VAL A 285 42.93 35.68 -13.70
C VAL A 285 43.67 35.65 -15.03
N CYS A 286 44.52 36.65 -15.27
CA CYS A 286 45.27 36.78 -16.51
C CYS A 286 46.37 35.71 -16.64
N LYS A 287 46.50 35.15 -17.86
CA LYS A 287 47.47 34.08 -18.16
C LYS A 287 48.93 34.55 -18.12
N GLU A 288 49.16 35.83 -18.38
CA GLU A 288 50.42 36.52 -18.11
C GLU A 288 50.15 37.78 -17.26
N PRO A 289 51.06 38.20 -16.36
CA PRO A 289 50.84 39.37 -15.51
C PRO A 289 50.80 40.67 -16.31
N GLY A 290 49.66 41.37 -16.26
CA GLY A 290 49.53 42.73 -16.78
C GLY A 290 48.11 43.05 -17.26
N CYS A 291 47.66 44.28 -17.00
CA CYS A 291 46.38 44.80 -17.47
C CYS A 291 46.55 45.76 -18.66
N MET A 292 45.50 45.88 -19.47
CA MET A 292 45.35 47.01 -20.37
C MET A 292 45.28 48.33 -19.58
N LYS A 293 45.71 49.43 -20.20
CA LYS A 293 45.68 50.76 -19.57
C LYS A 293 44.25 51.12 -19.17
N GLY A 294 44.04 51.46 -17.89
CA GLY A 294 42.74 51.78 -17.31
C GLY A 294 42.13 50.67 -16.45
N TYR A 295 42.83 49.55 -16.27
CA TYR A 295 42.35 48.39 -15.50
C TYR A 295 43.35 47.90 -14.44
N THR A 296 42.84 47.23 -13.41
CA THR A 296 43.64 46.74 -12.27
C THR A 296 43.06 45.48 -11.61
N GLY A 297 43.86 44.83 -10.76
CA GLY A 297 43.58 43.53 -10.12
C GLY A 297 44.01 42.32 -10.96
N GLU A 298 44.06 41.15 -10.34
CA GLU A 298 44.58 39.91 -10.95
C GLU A 298 43.81 39.44 -12.20
N SER A 299 42.53 39.82 -12.30
CA SER A 299 41.66 39.58 -13.45
C SER A 299 41.47 40.78 -14.38
N CYS A 300 42.09 41.94 -14.06
CA CYS A 300 41.96 43.18 -14.82
C CYS A 300 40.50 43.59 -15.12
N TYR A 301 39.56 43.24 -14.23
CA TYR A 301 38.14 43.56 -14.36
C TYR A 301 37.80 44.96 -13.85
N LYS A 302 38.47 45.44 -12.81
CA LYS A 302 38.19 46.73 -12.19
C LYS A 302 38.76 47.88 -13.01
N SER A 303 37.95 48.88 -13.31
CA SER A 303 38.41 50.12 -13.94
C SER A 303 39.19 50.99 -12.95
N THR A 304 40.07 51.87 -13.44
CA THR A 304 40.75 52.88 -12.62
C THR A 304 39.99 54.20 -12.50
N ASP A 305 38.92 54.36 -13.30
CA ASP A 305 38.27 55.66 -13.52
C ASP A 305 36.94 55.79 -12.75
N GLU A 306 36.48 54.71 -12.10
CA GLU A 306 35.39 54.69 -11.11
C GLU A 306 35.73 55.52 -9.85
N ASN A 307 35.58 56.83 -9.99
CA ASN A 307 35.53 57.75 -8.86
C ASN A 307 34.20 57.55 -8.12
N ASP A 308 34.29 56.87 -6.97
CA ASP A 308 33.18 56.48 -6.11
C ASP A 308 32.20 57.64 -5.85
N SER A 309 31.10 57.63 -6.60
CA SER A 309 30.00 58.57 -6.47
C SER A 309 28.91 57.91 -5.62
N PRO A 310 28.79 58.24 -4.32
CA PRO A 310 27.88 57.54 -3.43
C PRO A 310 26.45 57.67 -3.95
N ALA A 311 25.85 56.53 -4.32
CA ALA A 311 24.53 56.47 -4.92
C ALA A 311 23.52 57.20 -4.02
N ARG A 312 23.06 58.36 -4.48
CA ARG A 312 22.29 59.31 -3.67
C ARG A 312 20.85 58.82 -3.52
N ALA A 313 20.65 57.83 -2.65
CA ALA A 313 19.38 57.19 -2.32
C ALA A 313 18.44 58.13 -1.55
N GLY A 314 18.12 59.26 -2.17
CA GLY A 314 17.13 60.23 -1.70
C GLY A 314 15.73 59.68 -1.87
N ILE A 315 15.35 58.74 -1.01
CA ILE A 315 13.95 58.31 -0.85
C ILE A 315 13.16 59.58 -0.50
N SER A 316 12.35 60.06 -1.45
CA SER A 316 11.60 61.29 -1.27
C SER A 316 10.74 61.21 -0.02
N PHE A 317 10.73 62.27 0.80
CA PHE A 317 9.91 62.33 2.02
C PHE A 317 8.42 62.06 1.74
N ALA A 318 7.94 62.43 0.55
CA ALA A 318 6.59 62.10 0.09
C ALA A 318 6.33 60.58 0.06
N PHE A 319 7.32 59.77 -0.32
CA PHE A 319 7.20 58.31 -0.44
C PHE A 319 7.12 57.64 0.94
N LEU A 320 7.87 58.14 1.92
CA LEU A 320 7.75 57.72 3.33
C LEU A 320 6.35 58.04 3.88
N LEU A 321 5.83 59.24 3.62
CA LEU A 321 4.49 59.65 4.07
C LEU A 321 3.37 58.81 3.43
N THR A 322 3.47 58.47 2.14
CA THR A 322 2.50 57.56 1.50
C THR A 322 2.56 56.15 2.06
N VAL A 323 3.75 55.59 2.30
CA VAL A 323 3.90 54.24 2.88
C VAL A 323 3.35 54.19 4.32
N ILE A 324 3.64 55.20 5.15
CA ILE A 324 3.10 55.30 6.51
C ILE A 324 1.57 55.40 6.48
N GLY A 325 1.00 56.19 5.56
CA GLY A 325 -0.45 56.29 5.37
C GLY A 325 -1.10 54.96 4.99
N ILE A 326 -0.51 54.24 4.01
CA ILE A 326 -0.98 52.91 3.57
C ILE A 326 -0.93 51.91 4.72
N CYS A 327 0.19 51.83 5.46
CA CYS A 327 0.34 50.97 6.63
C CYS A 327 -0.70 51.30 7.72
N GLY A 328 -0.96 52.59 7.99
CA GLY A 328 -1.99 53.02 8.93
C GLY A 328 -3.39 52.54 8.55
N VAL A 329 -3.76 52.61 7.26
CA VAL A 329 -5.03 52.08 6.74
C VAL A 329 -5.12 50.56 6.89
N PHE A 330 -4.06 49.81 6.56
CA PHE A 330 -4.03 48.36 6.75
C PHE A 330 -4.15 47.95 8.23
N VAL A 331 -3.48 48.66 9.14
CA VAL A 331 -3.61 48.43 10.60
C VAL A 331 -5.03 48.70 11.07
N LEU A 332 -5.69 49.77 10.59
CA LEU A 332 -7.10 50.04 10.88
C LEU A 332 -8.03 48.93 10.37
N ILE A 333 -7.81 48.44 9.14
CA ILE A 333 -8.58 47.32 8.56
C ILE A 333 -8.37 46.04 9.37
N LEU A 334 -7.15 45.74 9.82
CA LEU A 334 -6.86 44.60 10.67
C LEU A 334 -7.54 44.72 12.04
N ILE A 335 -7.49 45.90 12.69
CA ILE A 335 -8.16 46.16 13.97
C ILE A 335 -9.68 45.99 13.82
N LEU A 336 -10.29 46.55 12.78
CA LEU A 336 -11.72 46.39 12.49
C LEU A 336 -12.08 44.92 12.24
N SER A 337 -11.26 44.21 11.47
CA SER A 337 -11.40 42.76 11.21
C SER A 337 -11.34 41.94 12.51
N ILE A 338 -10.41 42.25 13.40
CA ILE A 338 -10.28 41.62 14.73
C ILE A 338 -11.50 41.94 15.60
N VAL A 339 -11.97 43.19 15.64
CA VAL A 339 -13.17 43.60 16.39
C VAL A 339 -14.42 42.89 15.86
N VAL A 340 -14.57 42.72 14.55
CA VAL A 340 -15.66 41.93 13.94
C VAL A 340 -15.55 40.45 14.30
N CYS A 341 -14.34 39.87 14.27
CA CYS A 341 -14.12 38.48 14.67
C CYS A 341 -14.39 38.25 16.17
N VAL A 342 -14.01 39.17 17.05
CA VAL A 342 -14.33 39.13 18.48
C VAL A 342 -15.84 39.29 18.72
N ARG A 343 -16.52 40.18 17.98
CA ARG A 343 -17.99 40.30 18.03
C ARG A 343 -18.69 39.02 17.54
N LYS A 344 -18.20 38.38 16.47
CA LYS A 344 -18.70 37.06 16.01
C LYS A 344 -18.43 35.96 17.05
N LYS A 345 -17.24 35.90 17.66
CA LYS A 345 -16.93 34.94 18.74
C LYS A 345 -17.79 35.16 20.00
N LYS A 346 -18.08 36.41 20.39
CA LYS A 346 -19.01 36.71 21.51
C LYS A 346 -20.45 36.26 21.20
N LYS A 347 -20.95 36.44 19.96
CA LYS A 347 -22.27 35.89 19.56
C LYS A 347 -22.35 34.36 19.58
N LYS A 348 -21.23 33.64 19.44
CA LYS A 348 -21.18 32.16 19.50
C LYS A 348 -20.83 31.58 20.89
N LYS A 349 -20.85 32.40 21.94
CA LYS A 349 -20.67 31.98 23.36
C LYS A 349 -21.92 32.26 24.22
N ARG A 350 -23.07 31.72 23.81
CA ARG A 350 -24.21 31.46 24.71
C ARG A 350 -24.67 30.03 24.47
N SER A 351 -24.21 29.12 25.33
CA SER A 351 -24.47 27.68 25.22
C SER A 351 -25.76 27.32 25.96
N PRO A 352 -26.75 26.69 25.32
CA PRO A 352 -27.84 26.01 25.99
C PRO A 352 -27.49 24.53 26.15
N TYR A 353 -27.05 24.14 27.35
CA TYR A 353 -26.97 22.73 27.75
C TYR A 353 -27.17 22.64 29.26
N ASP A 354 -28.44 22.63 29.66
CA ASP A 354 -28.95 22.20 30.96
C ASP A 354 -30.50 22.15 30.87
N VAL A 355 -31.12 21.41 31.79
CA VAL A 355 -32.57 21.19 31.92
C VAL A 355 -33.24 20.39 30.78
N TYR A 356 -33.39 19.09 31.02
CA TYR A 356 -34.64 18.37 30.71
C TYR A 356 -34.84 17.23 31.72
N GLU A 357 -35.78 17.41 32.66
CA GLU A 357 -36.39 16.33 33.42
C GLU A 357 -37.90 16.62 33.56
N HIS A 358 -38.69 15.56 33.71
CA HIS A 358 -40.16 15.53 33.78
C HIS A 358 -40.91 15.92 32.48
N ALA A 359 -42.04 15.28 32.14
CA ALA A 359 -42.85 14.35 32.94
C ALA A 359 -43.35 13.11 32.16
N ILE A 360 -43.34 11.95 32.84
CA ILE A 360 -44.42 10.93 32.91
C ILE A 360 -45.04 10.55 31.55
N SER A 361 -44.77 9.37 30.96
CA SER A 361 -45.07 8.02 31.47
C SER A 361 -44.50 6.97 30.47
N THR A 362 -44.27 5.66 30.69
CA THR A 362 -44.26 4.68 31.82
C THR A 362 -43.59 3.39 31.27
N ALA A 363 -43.10 2.38 32.00
CA ALA A 363 -43.02 2.06 33.43
C ALA A 363 -41.81 1.10 33.71
N ASN A 364 -41.72 0.59 34.95
CA ASN A 364 -41.16 -0.72 35.37
C ASN A 364 -39.86 -1.26 34.73
N ARG A 365 -38.72 -0.83 35.31
CA ARG A 365 -37.79 -1.63 36.17
C ARG A 365 -37.95 -3.18 36.24
N PRO A 366 -36.90 -3.94 36.66
CA PRO A 366 -35.44 -3.65 36.69
C PRO A 366 -34.49 -4.86 36.46
N ASP A 367 -33.16 -4.65 36.65
CA ASP A 367 -32.13 -5.58 37.20
C ASP A 367 -31.82 -6.93 36.49
N THR A 368 -30.61 -7.53 36.51
CA THR A 368 -29.21 -7.25 36.95
C THR A 368 -28.26 -7.89 35.91
N GLY A 369 -26.91 -7.83 35.88
CA GLY A 369 -25.85 -7.24 36.70
C GLY A 369 -24.63 -8.19 36.82
N ILE A 370 -23.42 -7.64 37.10
CA ILE A 370 -22.17 -8.33 37.53
C ILE A 370 -21.22 -8.91 36.43
N HIS A 371 -19.91 -8.82 36.70
CA HIS A 371 -18.76 -9.25 35.87
C HIS A 371 -18.26 -10.68 36.19
N GLY A 372 -17.49 -11.28 35.26
CA GLY A 372 -16.57 -12.39 35.54
C GLY A 372 -15.28 -12.33 34.70
N ARG A 373 -14.16 -12.78 35.27
CA ARG A 373 -12.89 -13.10 34.57
C ARG A 373 -12.60 -14.58 34.76
N THR A 374 -11.92 -15.21 33.80
CA THR A 374 -11.54 -16.64 33.83
C THR A 374 -10.03 -16.86 33.92
N ASN A 375 -9.63 -18.11 34.20
CA ASN A 375 -8.33 -18.48 34.80
C ASN A 375 -7.25 -18.91 33.81
N PHE A 376 -6.04 -19.18 34.32
CA PHE A 376 -4.92 -19.74 33.55
C PHE A 376 -4.12 -20.81 34.34
N SER A 377 -4.29 -22.08 33.98
CA SER A 377 -3.42 -23.23 34.34
C SER A 377 -3.84 -24.42 33.45
N ARG A 378 -3.05 -25.02 32.54
CA ARG A 378 -1.63 -25.44 32.46
C ARG A 378 -1.43 -26.92 32.84
N ASN A 379 -0.91 -27.70 31.88
CA ASN A 379 -0.28 -29.04 32.00
C ASN A 379 -1.21 -30.26 32.25
N ARG A 380 -0.89 -31.51 31.86
CA ARG A 380 0.13 -32.07 30.90
C ARG A 380 0.02 -33.63 30.84
N GLU A 381 0.30 -34.24 29.68
CA GLU A 381 0.53 -35.71 29.46
C GLU A 381 -0.67 -36.65 29.77
N GLN A 382 -0.82 -37.88 29.27
CA GLN A 382 0.00 -38.82 28.44
C GLN A 382 -1.01 -39.70 27.59
N PHE A 383 -0.68 -40.68 26.74
CA PHE A 383 0.56 -41.42 26.46
C PHE A 383 0.76 -41.69 24.94
N GLN A 384 0.54 -42.92 24.43
CA GLN A 384 0.77 -43.38 23.03
C GLN A 384 -0.12 -44.58 22.66
N ALA A 385 -0.46 -44.70 21.37
CA ALA A 385 -0.66 -45.96 20.63
C ALA A 385 -0.46 -45.69 19.13
#